data_AF-A0A947ANZ2-F1
#
_entry.id   AF-A0A947ANZ2-F1
#
_cell.length_a   1.000
_cell.length_b   1.000
_cell.length_c   1.000
_cell.angle_alpha   90.00
_cell.angle_beta   90.00
_cell.angle_gamma   90.00
#
_symmetry.space_group_name_H-M   'P 1'
#
loop_
_entity.id
_entity.type
_entity.pdbx_description
1 polymer ?
#
loop_
_entity_poly.entity_id
_entity_poly.type
_entity_poly.pdbx_seq_one_letter_code
_entity_poly.pdbx_strand_id
1 'polypeptide(L)'
;MKKLRSGYTTGACAAAAAKAAVQLLITGKPKEVVEIPFPDGRRVVFVLESAETSGMFAEVAVKKDAGDDPDVTNRALIAAKVKFFESQLPDTHPEVTITGGQGVGVVTKPGLSVSVGRPAINPVPLKMIRDAVLEAVDEQDTLDITGVEVCIMVPKGEKLARKTLNKRLGIV
;
A
#
# COMPACT_ATOMS: atom_id res chain seq x y z
N MET A 1 -10.80 -29.15 17.65
CA MET A 1 -9.61 -28.37 17.26
C MET A 1 -10.03 -26.93 17.02
N LYS A 2 -9.37 -25.95 17.64
CA LYS A 2 -9.67 -24.53 17.43
C LYS A 2 -9.10 -24.12 16.07
N LYS A 3 -9.93 -23.56 15.19
CA LYS A 3 -9.50 -23.08 13.87
C LYS A 3 -8.61 -21.84 14.07
N LEU A 4 -7.39 -21.86 13.54
CA LEU A 4 -6.49 -20.71 13.59
C LEU A 4 -7.07 -19.54 12.79
N ARG A 5 -6.94 -18.33 13.31
CA ARG A 5 -7.40 -17.11 12.66
C ARG A 5 -6.38 -16.67 11.63
N SER A 6 -6.82 -16.53 10.38
CA SER A 6 -6.01 -15.92 9.32
C SER A 6 -5.97 -14.40 9.49
N GLY A 7 -4.83 -13.79 9.17
CA GLY A 7 -4.70 -12.35 9.03
C GLY A 7 -4.42 -11.92 7.59
N TYR A 8 -3.91 -10.70 7.46
CA TYR A 8 -3.63 -10.06 6.18
C TYR A 8 -2.15 -9.74 6.03
N THR A 9 -1.67 -9.80 4.80
CA THR A 9 -0.29 -9.47 4.44
C THR A 9 -0.06 -7.96 4.49
N THR A 10 1.21 -7.56 4.58
CA THR A 10 1.61 -6.15 4.46
C THR A 10 1.17 -5.54 3.14
N GLY A 11 1.20 -6.32 2.05
CA GLY A 11 0.75 -5.88 0.73
C GLY A 11 -0.74 -5.57 0.67
N ALA A 12 -1.58 -6.39 1.31
CA ALA A 12 -3.02 -6.11 1.39
C ALA A 12 -3.31 -4.84 2.21
N CYS A 13 -2.60 -4.64 3.33
CA CYS A 13 -2.71 -3.42 4.12
C CYS A 13 -2.27 -2.18 3.32
N ALA A 14 -1.19 -2.30 2.53
CA ALA A 14 -0.71 -1.22 1.67
C ALA A 14 -1.71 -0.86 0.56
N ALA A 15 -2.35 -1.86 -0.07
CA ALA A 15 -3.40 -1.63 -1.06
C ALA A 15 -4.63 -0.94 -0.44
N ALA A 16 -5.05 -1.36 0.75
CA ALA A 16 -6.14 -0.72 1.49
C ALA A 16 -5.81 0.74 1.84
N ALA A 17 -4.62 0.99 2.39
CA ALA A 17 -4.16 2.35 2.69
C ALA A 17 -4.12 3.23 1.44
N ALA A 18 -3.59 2.72 0.32
CA ALA A 18 -3.50 3.47 -0.93
C ALA A 18 -4.88 3.82 -1.51
N LYS A 19 -5.80 2.85 -1.56
CA LYS A 19 -7.19 3.08 -2.01
C LYS A 19 -7.87 4.15 -1.16
N ALA A 20 -7.79 4.02 0.15
CA ALA A 20 -8.40 4.97 1.07
C ALA A 20 -7.78 6.37 0.97
N ALA A 21 -6.47 6.47 0.76
CA ALA A 21 -5.79 7.74 0.58
C ALA A 21 -6.24 8.46 -0.70
N VAL A 22 -6.43 7.73 -1.81
CA VAL A 22 -6.99 8.29 -3.05
C VAL A 22 -8.42 8.78 -2.82
N GLN A 23 -9.28 7.94 -2.22
CA GLN A 23 -10.65 8.34 -1.90
C GLN A 23 -10.70 9.58 -0.99
N LEU A 24 -9.81 9.65 0.01
CA LEU A 24 -9.68 10.81 0.89
C LEU A 24 -9.26 12.05 0.12
N LEU A 25 -8.27 11.95 -0.78
CA LEU A 25 -7.78 13.08 -1.56
C LEU A 25 -8.84 13.64 -2.51
N ILE A 26 -9.66 12.76 -3.11
CA ILE A 26 -10.76 13.14 -4.01
C ILE A 26 -11.90 13.81 -3.23
N THR A 27 -12.33 13.18 -2.13
CA THR A 27 -13.57 13.56 -1.46
C THR A 27 -13.38 14.58 -0.33
N GLY A 28 -12.14 14.72 0.18
CA GLY A 28 -11.83 15.46 1.40
C GLY A 28 -12.44 14.88 2.67
N LYS A 29 -13.02 13.67 2.61
CA LYS A 29 -13.77 13.06 3.72
C LYS A 29 -13.10 11.77 4.18
N PRO A 30 -12.65 11.68 5.45
CA PRO A 30 -12.13 10.43 5.98
C PRO A 30 -13.23 9.38 6.10
N LYS A 31 -12.87 8.12 5.85
CA LYS A 31 -13.72 6.95 6.13
C LYS A 31 -13.10 6.17 7.28
N GLU A 32 -13.91 5.33 7.93
CA GLU A 32 -13.43 4.41 8.96
C GLU A 32 -12.93 3.09 8.37
N VAL A 33 -13.44 2.72 7.20
CA VAL A 33 -13.15 1.46 6.52
C VAL A 33 -12.98 1.65 5.02
N VAL A 34 -12.25 0.72 4.41
CA VAL A 34 -12.11 0.62 2.96
C VAL A 34 -12.20 -0.84 2.54
N GLU A 35 -12.82 -1.10 1.41
CA GLU A 35 -12.88 -2.42 0.80
C GLU A 35 -11.96 -2.49 -0.43
N ILE A 36 -11.14 -3.54 -0.52
CA ILE A 36 -10.26 -3.77 -1.68
C ILE A 36 -10.49 -5.14 -2.32
N PRO A 37 -10.25 -5.27 -3.63
CA PRO A 37 -10.24 -6.55 -4.32
C PRO A 37 -8.96 -7.34 -4.00
N PHE A 38 -9.10 -8.66 -3.91
CA PHE A 38 -7.99 -9.60 -3.80
C PHE A 38 -7.78 -10.32 -5.15
N PRO A 39 -6.55 -10.81 -5.43
CA PRO A 39 -6.26 -11.51 -6.68
C PRO A 39 -7.13 -12.74 -6.97
N ASP A 40 -7.74 -13.33 -5.93
CA ASP A 40 -8.64 -14.48 -6.02
C ASP A 40 -10.12 -14.09 -6.21
N GLY A 41 -10.41 -12.82 -6.46
CA GLY A 41 -11.76 -12.30 -6.69
C GLY A 41 -12.54 -11.97 -5.41
N ARG A 42 -12.00 -12.28 -4.22
CA ARG A 42 -12.64 -11.87 -2.96
C ARG A 42 -12.52 -10.36 -2.76
N ARG A 43 -13.44 -9.79 -1.97
CA ARG A 43 -13.36 -8.43 -1.47
C ARG A 43 -13.22 -8.45 0.05
N VAL A 44 -12.37 -7.58 0.57
CA VAL A 44 -12.04 -7.57 2.01
C VAL A 44 -12.06 -6.14 2.52
N VAL A 45 -12.74 -5.96 3.66
CA VAL A 45 -12.82 -4.69 4.37
C VAL A 45 -11.67 -4.56 5.37
N PHE A 46 -11.01 -3.40 5.35
CA PHE A 46 -9.96 -3.00 6.27
C PHE A 46 -10.41 -1.80 7.10
N VAL A 47 -10.12 -1.83 8.39
CA VAL A 47 -10.29 -0.67 9.28
C VAL A 47 -9.08 0.25 9.12
N LEU A 48 -9.35 1.54 8.97
CA LEU A 48 -8.34 2.58 8.85
C LEU A 48 -7.91 3.05 10.25
N GLU A 49 -6.62 3.15 10.49
CA GLU A 49 -6.07 3.60 11.78
C GLU A 49 -5.96 5.14 11.83
N SER A 50 -5.58 5.76 10.71
CA SER A 50 -5.49 7.21 10.59
C SER A 50 -5.73 7.64 9.15
N ALA A 51 -6.21 8.87 8.98
CA ALA A 51 -6.53 9.46 7.68
C ALA A 51 -6.31 10.98 7.78
N GLU A 52 -5.34 11.50 7.04
CA GLU A 52 -4.93 12.90 7.10
C GLU A 52 -4.76 13.49 5.70
N THR A 53 -5.07 14.76 5.56
CA THR A 53 -4.83 15.54 4.34
C THR A 53 -3.92 16.71 4.65
N SER A 54 -2.96 16.98 3.77
CA SER A 54 -2.06 18.13 3.87
C SER A 54 -1.79 18.71 2.49
N GLY A 55 -2.47 19.81 2.15
CA GLY A 55 -2.35 20.44 0.84
C GLY A 55 -2.81 19.50 -0.27
N MET A 56 -1.91 19.14 -1.18
CA MET A 56 -2.18 18.26 -2.32
C MET A 56 -1.92 16.77 -2.03
N PHE A 57 -1.80 16.42 -0.75
CA PHE A 57 -1.50 15.05 -0.32
C PHE A 57 -2.58 14.52 0.62
N ALA A 58 -2.84 13.22 0.51
CA ALA A 58 -3.54 12.44 1.51
C ALA A 58 -2.65 11.31 2.01
N GLU A 59 -2.70 11.03 3.30
CA GLU A 59 -2.00 9.92 3.92
C GLU A 59 -2.99 9.10 4.77
N VAL A 60 -3.02 7.79 4.55
CA VAL A 60 -3.85 6.87 5.32
C VAL A 60 -3.00 5.72 5.81
N ALA A 61 -3.27 5.25 7.03
CA ALA A 61 -2.61 4.09 7.62
C ALA A 61 -3.59 2.98 7.99
N VAL A 62 -3.14 1.74 7.85
CA VAL A 62 -3.83 0.53 8.30
C VAL A 62 -2.93 -0.18 9.30
N LYS A 63 -3.48 -0.57 10.47
CA LYS A 63 -2.77 -1.45 11.40
C LYS A 63 -2.91 -2.89 10.94
N LYS A 64 -1.79 -3.53 10.59
CA LYS A 64 -1.76 -4.92 10.14
C LYS A 64 -2.22 -5.87 11.25
N ASP A 65 -3.12 -6.77 10.91
CA ASP A 65 -3.52 -7.91 11.73
C ASP A 65 -3.05 -9.20 11.05
N ALA A 66 -2.06 -9.89 11.63
CA ALA A 66 -1.52 -11.14 11.11
C ALA A 66 -2.33 -12.38 11.52
N GLY A 67 -3.43 -12.23 12.28
CA GLY A 67 -4.15 -13.37 12.82
C GLY A 67 -3.31 -14.07 13.88
N ASP A 68 -3.22 -15.39 13.80
CA ASP A 68 -2.40 -16.23 14.68
C ASP A 68 -0.99 -16.53 14.10
N ASP A 69 -0.65 -15.95 12.93
CA ASP A 69 0.68 -16.10 12.32
C ASP A 69 1.75 -15.32 13.12
N PRO A 70 2.88 -15.95 13.53
CA PRO A 70 3.98 -15.29 14.23
C PRO A 70 4.80 -14.37 13.30
N ASP A 71 4.12 -13.40 12.68
CA ASP A 71 4.69 -12.40 11.78
C ASP A 71 5.21 -11.20 12.57
N VAL A 72 6.50 -10.88 12.39
CA VAL A 72 7.15 -9.73 13.04
C VAL A 72 6.48 -8.39 12.74
N THR A 73 5.79 -8.29 11.60
CA THR A 73 5.08 -7.09 11.16
C THR A 73 3.65 -7.00 11.71
N ASN A 74 3.21 -7.97 12.51
CA ASN A 74 1.91 -7.88 13.17
C ASN A 74 1.80 -6.59 14.00
N ARG A 75 0.65 -5.91 13.93
CA ARG A 75 0.36 -4.60 14.53
C ARG A 75 1.22 -3.44 14.02
N ALA A 76 2.03 -3.64 12.98
CA ALA A 76 2.71 -2.54 12.32
C ALA A 76 1.70 -1.65 11.60
N LEU A 77 1.94 -0.34 11.61
CA LEU A 77 1.24 0.59 10.75
C LEU A 77 1.84 0.51 9.35
N ILE A 78 0.97 0.27 8.37
CA ILE A 78 1.28 0.31 6.95
C ILE A 78 0.54 1.52 6.39
N ALA A 79 1.27 2.51 5.91
CA ALA A 79 0.74 3.77 5.43
C ALA A 79 0.96 3.94 3.93
N ALA A 80 0.08 4.70 3.29
CA ALA A 80 0.23 5.14 1.92
C ALA A 80 -0.02 6.65 1.88
N LYS A 81 0.93 7.38 1.30
CA LYS A 81 0.80 8.81 0.99
C LYS A 81 0.63 8.96 -0.51
N VAL A 82 -0.40 9.68 -0.92
CA VAL A 82 -0.75 9.86 -2.33
C VAL A 82 -0.81 11.32 -2.73
N LYS A 83 -0.49 11.59 -3.98
CA LYS A 83 -0.77 12.86 -4.67
C LYS A 83 -1.16 12.60 -6.11
N PHE A 84 -1.91 13.53 -6.69
CA PHE A 84 -2.14 13.55 -8.13
C PHE A 84 -1.04 14.30 -8.86
N PHE A 85 -0.81 13.91 -10.11
CA PHE A 85 0.08 14.61 -11.04
C PHE A 85 -0.50 14.51 -12.45
N GLU A 86 -0.05 15.40 -13.33
CA GLU A 86 -0.41 15.36 -14.74
C GLU A 86 0.49 14.36 -15.47
N SER A 87 -0.07 13.25 -15.94
CA SER A 87 0.68 12.29 -16.75
C SER A 87 0.93 12.84 -18.15
N GLN A 88 2.12 12.57 -18.68
CA GLN A 88 2.48 12.89 -20.07
C GLN A 88 2.16 11.73 -21.03
N LEU A 89 1.64 10.61 -20.51
CA LEU A 89 1.26 9.47 -21.33
C LEU A 89 -0.15 9.69 -21.91
N PRO A 90 -0.37 9.39 -23.21
CA PRO A 90 -1.67 9.56 -23.86
C PRO A 90 -2.67 8.43 -23.50
N ASP A 91 -2.50 7.77 -22.35
CA ASP A 91 -3.23 6.55 -21.99
C ASP A 91 -4.66 6.81 -21.51
N THR A 92 -5.52 5.81 -21.70
CA THR A 92 -6.93 5.83 -21.26
C THR A 92 -7.11 5.63 -19.75
N HIS A 93 -6.04 5.28 -19.02
CA HIS A 93 -6.07 5.07 -17.58
C HIS A 93 -5.00 5.92 -16.89
N PRO A 94 -5.24 6.37 -15.63
CA PRO A 94 -4.27 7.14 -14.88
C PRO A 94 -2.94 6.40 -14.72
N GLU A 95 -1.83 7.11 -14.88
CA GLU A 95 -0.49 6.59 -14.61
C GLU A 95 -0.31 6.40 -13.10
N VAL A 96 -0.14 5.16 -12.65
CA VAL A 96 0.10 4.85 -11.23
C VAL A 96 1.58 4.54 -10.98
N THR A 97 2.24 5.45 -10.25
CA THR A 97 3.64 5.30 -9.81
C THR A 97 3.69 4.91 -8.35
N ILE A 98 4.28 3.73 -8.05
CA ILE A 98 4.41 3.21 -6.69
C ILE A 98 5.88 3.30 -6.24
N THR A 99 6.10 3.95 -5.10
CA THR A 99 7.41 4.13 -4.47
C THR A 99 7.40 3.61 -3.03
N GLY A 100 8.60 3.49 -2.44
CA GLY A 100 8.77 3.18 -1.02
C GLY A 100 9.36 4.38 -0.29
N GLY A 101 8.75 4.73 0.84
CA GLY A 101 9.22 5.76 1.75
C GLY A 101 9.78 5.17 3.04
N GLN A 102 9.53 5.85 4.16
CA GLN A 102 10.05 5.47 5.47
C GLN A 102 9.80 3.99 5.79
N GLY A 103 10.88 3.27 6.15
CA GLY A 103 10.83 1.88 6.63
C GLY A 103 10.47 0.82 5.58
N VAL A 104 10.32 1.20 4.30
CA VAL A 104 10.31 0.24 3.19
C VAL A 104 11.75 0.06 2.72
N GLY A 105 12.27 -1.16 2.82
CA GLY A 105 13.63 -1.45 2.40
C GLY A 105 13.81 -1.37 0.88
N VAL A 106 15.05 -1.20 0.44
CA VAL A 106 15.45 -1.17 -0.97
C VAL A 106 16.27 -2.40 -1.30
N VAL A 107 16.02 -3.01 -2.45
CA VAL A 107 16.79 -4.17 -2.90
C VAL A 107 18.18 -3.74 -3.37
N THR A 108 19.21 -4.39 -2.85
CA THR A 108 20.64 -4.11 -3.13
C THR A 108 21.38 -5.30 -3.72
N LYS A 109 20.78 -6.49 -3.73
CA LYS A 109 21.37 -7.70 -4.31
C LYS A 109 20.42 -8.34 -5.33
N PRO A 110 20.95 -8.98 -6.39
CA PRO A 110 20.15 -9.76 -7.31
C PRO A 110 19.58 -11.02 -6.64
N GLY A 111 18.60 -11.65 -7.27
CA GLY A 111 18.02 -12.93 -6.84
C GLY A 111 16.67 -12.83 -6.12
N LEU A 112 16.15 -11.62 -5.92
CA LEU A 112 14.78 -11.39 -5.48
C LEU A 112 13.86 -11.16 -6.68
N SER A 113 12.55 -11.29 -6.47
CA SER A 113 11.51 -10.95 -7.47
C SER A 113 11.44 -9.46 -7.81
N VAL A 114 12.20 -8.63 -7.10
CA VAL A 114 12.25 -7.17 -7.24
C VAL A 114 13.68 -6.80 -7.63
N SER A 115 13.82 -5.97 -8.66
CA SER A 115 15.12 -5.53 -9.18
C SER A 115 15.90 -4.68 -8.17
N VAL A 116 17.24 -4.73 -8.29
CA VAL A 116 18.15 -3.87 -7.51
C VAL A 116 17.81 -2.39 -7.73
N GLY A 117 17.87 -1.61 -6.66
CA GLY A 117 17.54 -0.19 -6.62
C GLY A 117 16.04 0.11 -6.47
N ARG A 118 15.18 -0.90 -6.42
CA ARG A 118 13.72 -0.72 -6.26
C ARG A 118 13.28 -0.97 -4.83
N PRO A 119 12.17 -0.34 -4.37
CA PRO A 119 11.54 -0.65 -3.10
C PRO A 119 11.18 -2.13 -3.03
N ALA A 120 11.42 -2.77 -1.88
CA ALA A 120 11.19 -4.19 -1.63
C ALA A 120 9.69 -4.50 -1.46
N ILE A 121 8.92 -4.25 -2.52
CA ILE A 121 7.49 -4.52 -2.64
C ILE A 121 7.32 -5.56 -3.75
N ASN A 122 6.83 -6.75 -3.39
CA ASN A 122 6.71 -7.87 -4.34
C ASN A 122 5.68 -7.59 -5.45
N PRO A 123 5.77 -8.30 -6.60
CA PRO A 123 4.87 -8.08 -7.75
C PRO A 123 3.38 -8.19 -7.44
N VAL A 124 2.96 -9.17 -6.63
CA VAL A 124 1.54 -9.34 -6.25
C VAL A 124 1.04 -8.15 -5.42
N PRO A 125 1.71 -7.73 -4.32
CA PRO A 125 1.40 -6.47 -3.65
C PRO A 125 1.38 -5.23 -4.56
N LEU A 126 2.33 -5.09 -5.50
CA LEU A 126 2.32 -3.97 -6.45
C LEU A 126 1.06 -3.96 -7.31
N LYS A 127 0.64 -5.13 -7.81
CA LYS A 127 -0.60 -5.28 -8.56
C LYS A 127 -1.81 -4.91 -7.70
N MET A 128 -1.89 -5.42 -6.47
CA MET A 128 -3.00 -5.11 -5.56
C MET A 128 -3.12 -3.61 -5.27
N ILE A 129 -2.00 -2.92 -5.03
CA ILE A 129 -1.98 -1.46 -4.82
C ILE A 129 -2.49 -0.75 -6.08
N ARG A 130 -2.01 -1.15 -7.26
CA ARG A 130 -2.41 -0.55 -8.53
C ARG A 130 -3.90 -0.74 -8.80
N ASP A 131 -4.41 -1.97 -8.69
CA ASP A 131 -5.81 -2.29 -8.92
C ASP A 131 -6.72 -1.49 -7.98
N ALA A 132 -6.37 -1.41 -6.69
CA ALA A 132 -7.16 -0.71 -5.70
C ALA A 132 -7.15 0.82 -5.88
N VAL A 133 -6.02 1.38 -6.35
CA VAL A 133 -5.90 2.80 -6.69
C VAL A 133 -6.74 3.15 -7.91
N LEU A 134 -6.65 2.34 -8.97
CA LEU A 134 -7.43 2.55 -10.19
C LEU A 134 -8.93 2.45 -9.89
N GLU A 135 -9.35 1.45 -9.11
CA GLU A 135 -10.74 1.33 -8.68
C GLU A 135 -11.23 2.58 -7.91
N ALA A 136 -10.40 3.17 -7.04
CA ALA A 136 -10.79 4.41 -6.35
C ALA A 136 -10.91 5.64 -7.26
N VAL A 137 -10.13 5.67 -8.36
CA VAL A 137 -10.27 6.72 -9.38
C VAL A 137 -11.53 6.50 -10.19
N ASP A 138 -11.76 5.26 -10.67
CA ASP A 138 -12.92 4.88 -11.48
C ASP A 138 -14.25 5.04 -10.70
N GLU A 139 -14.24 4.82 -9.38
CA GLU A 139 -15.40 5.08 -8.51
C GLU A 139 -15.83 6.57 -8.50
N GLN A 140 -15.02 7.48 -9.04
CA GLN A 140 -15.22 8.93 -9.02
C GLN A 140 -15.12 9.49 -10.46
N ASP A 141 -16.08 9.10 -11.31
CA ASP A 141 -16.26 9.44 -12.75
C ASP A 141 -16.17 10.94 -13.13
N THR A 142 -15.97 11.85 -12.16
CA THR A 142 -16.10 13.30 -12.34
C THR A 142 -14.77 14.06 -12.43
N LEU A 143 -13.62 13.37 -12.33
CA LEU A 143 -12.30 14.03 -12.30
C LEU A 143 -11.37 13.48 -13.37
N ASP A 144 -10.75 14.39 -14.14
CA ASP A 144 -9.69 14.09 -15.10
C ASP A 144 -8.37 13.81 -14.38
N ILE A 145 -8.32 12.71 -13.62
CA ILE A 145 -7.09 12.26 -12.94
C ILE A 145 -6.25 11.49 -13.95
N THR A 146 -5.12 12.07 -14.36
CA THR A 146 -4.22 11.43 -15.33
C THR A 146 -3.03 10.73 -14.67
N GLY A 147 -2.72 11.03 -13.41
CA GLY A 147 -1.59 10.42 -12.70
C GLY A 147 -1.78 10.38 -11.19
N VAL A 148 -1.34 9.27 -10.58
CA VAL A 148 -1.34 9.04 -9.13
C VAL A 148 0.04 8.55 -8.68
N GLU A 149 0.69 9.32 -7.81
CA GLU A 149 1.89 8.88 -7.11
C GLU A 149 1.49 8.28 -5.75
N VAL A 150 1.98 7.08 -5.45
CA VAL A 150 1.71 6.34 -4.22
C VAL A 150 3.03 6.02 -3.54
N CYS A 151 3.26 6.57 -2.35
CA CYS A 151 4.42 6.27 -1.51
C CYS A 151 3.99 5.37 -0.35
N ILE A 152 4.45 4.12 -0.35
CA ILE A 152 4.18 3.16 0.73
C ILE A 152 5.19 3.34 1.85
N MET A 153 4.72 3.36 3.09
CA MET A 153 5.54 3.59 4.27
C MET A 153 5.20 2.59 5.38
N VAL A 154 6.22 2.26 6.16
CA VAL A 154 6.11 1.47 7.39
C VAL A 154 6.87 2.24 8.46
N PRO A 155 6.24 3.10 9.27
CA PRO A 155 6.96 4.02 10.16
C PRO A 155 7.94 3.35 11.13
N LYS A 156 7.65 2.10 11.55
CA LYS A 156 8.54 1.28 12.40
C LYS A 156 9.35 0.24 11.61
N GLY A 157 9.34 0.32 10.29
CA GLY A 157 9.86 -0.68 9.36
C GLY A 157 11.33 -0.97 9.55
N GLU A 158 12.17 0.05 9.74
CA GLU A 158 13.61 -0.15 10.00
C GLU A 158 13.84 -0.97 11.28
N LYS A 159 13.14 -0.65 12.36
CA LYS A 159 13.22 -1.38 13.64
C LYS A 159 12.74 -2.83 13.48
N LEU A 160 11.67 -3.04 12.71
CA LEU A 160 11.13 -4.38 12.43
C LEU A 160 12.09 -5.20 11.56
N ALA A 161 12.68 -4.58 10.54
CA ALA A 161 13.60 -5.23 9.60
C ALA A 161 14.84 -5.81 10.31
N ARG A 162 15.29 -5.20 11.42
CA ARG A 162 16.39 -5.74 12.25
C ARG A 162 16.11 -7.14 12.83
N LYS A 163 14.84 -7.54 12.91
CA LYS A 163 14.39 -8.86 13.38
C LYS A 163 14.08 -9.83 12.23
N THR A 164 14.42 -9.47 10.99
CA THR A 164 14.17 -10.29 9.79
C THR A 164 15.48 -10.75 9.15
N LEU A 165 15.38 -11.58 8.12
CA LEU A 165 16.51 -11.96 7.28
C LEU A 165 16.79 -10.94 6.15
N ASN A 166 16.04 -9.83 6.08
CA ASN A 166 16.09 -8.87 4.98
C ASN A 166 17.51 -8.35 4.68
N LYS A 167 18.27 -7.97 5.72
CA LYS A 167 19.66 -7.52 5.54
C LYS A 167 20.55 -8.56 4.86
N ARG A 168 20.36 -9.85 5.17
CA ARG A 168 21.11 -10.96 4.54
C ARG A 168 20.71 -11.14 3.08
N LEU A 169 19.41 -11.01 2.80
CA LEU A 169 18.82 -11.06 1.46
C LEU A 169 19.14 -9.81 0.60
N GLY A 170 19.83 -8.82 1.15
CA GLY A 170 20.18 -7.59 0.44
C GLY A 170 19.02 -6.60 0.38
N ILE A 171 18.17 -6.55 1.40
CA ILE A 171 17.16 -5.50 1.57
C ILE A 171 17.62 -4.61 2.73
N VAL A 172 17.85 -3.31 2.47
CA VAL A 172 18.34 -2.32 3.46
C VAL A 172 17.43 -1.11 3.55
#